data_AF-A0A7V9BDT3-F1
#
_entry.id   AF-A0A7V9BDT3-F1
#
_cell.length_a   1.000
_cell.length_b   1.000
_cell.length_c   1.000
_cell.angle_alpha   90.00
_cell.angle_beta   90.00
_cell.angle_gamma   90.00
#
_symmetry.space_group_name_H-M   'P 1'
#
loop_
_entity.id
_entity.type
_entity.pdbx_description
1 polymer ?
#
loop_
_entity_poly.entity_id
_entity_poly.type
_entity_poly.pdbx_seq_one_letter_code
_entity_poly.pdbx_strand_id
1 'polypeptide(L)'
;MGERLSRLLLGPLRYALQVVSVALFVLVFAAALLGDTDPFSNLAPTWVYVVFWLGVPALSVVFGNVWRALSPWRALADAVVWVRELGVREARPLAAYPEHLGRYPAAAALLAFVALELAYADPSSPRSLAFAIALYTYVTLFGMAAFGRDTWERHGEAFAVLFALFARIGPFFARDGRIRVRVPLSGLAGSERVPGSLAFVSVMLGSVLFDGYSRTTTWQDLSARVEAPYIVERPGVGELLVTALSLGGLVTAIVLVALAYAAACTVAR
;
A
#
# COMPACT_ATOMS: atom_id res chain seq x y z
N MET A 1 -26.89 -9.35 25.64
CA MET A 1 -27.51 -8.25 24.85
C MET A 1 -26.57 -7.67 23.77
N GLY A 2 -25.27 -7.48 24.02
CA GLY A 2 -24.35 -6.79 23.09
C GLY A 2 -23.96 -7.54 21.80
N GLU A 3 -23.96 -8.88 21.78
CA GLU A 3 -23.53 -9.63 20.59
C GLU A 3 -24.49 -9.54 19.41
N ARG A 4 -25.81 -9.61 19.67
CA ARG A 4 -26.82 -9.48 18.59
C ARG A 4 -26.85 -8.06 18.03
N LEU A 5 -26.76 -7.03 18.89
CA LEU A 5 -26.74 -5.63 18.44
C LEU A 5 -25.46 -5.31 17.64
N SER A 6 -24.31 -5.84 18.05
CA SER A 6 -23.05 -5.68 17.30
C SER A 6 -23.13 -6.36 15.93
N ARG A 7 -23.67 -7.58 15.82
CA ARG A 7 -23.82 -8.27 14.52
C ARG A 7 -24.85 -7.59 13.62
N LEU A 8 -25.94 -7.07 14.20
CA LEU A 8 -27.01 -6.38 13.47
C LEU A 8 -26.63 -4.98 12.98
N LEU A 9 -25.74 -4.26 13.67
CA LEU A 9 -25.28 -2.92 13.26
C LEU A 9 -23.97 -2.98 12.45
N LEU A 10 -23.03 -3.84 12.83
CA LEU A 10 -21.74 -3.95 12.14
C LEU A 10 -21.86 -4.67 10.79
N GLY A 11 -22.86 -5.54 10.61
CA GLY A 11 -23.12 -6.19 9.33
C GLY A 11 -23.49 -5.19 8.24
N PRO A 12 -24.64 -4.48 8.36
CA PRO A 12 -25.08 -3.49 7.39
C PRO A 12 -24.09 -2.34 7.19
N LEU A 13 -23.47 -1.86 8.29
CA LEU A 13 -22.44 -0.82 8.19
C LEU A 13 -21.21 -1.30 7.41
N ARG A 14 -20.76 -2.54 7.65
CA ARG A 14 -19.66 -3.13 6.87
C ARG A 14 -20.03 -3.24 5.39
N TYR A 15 -21.23 -3.71 5.06
CA TYR A 15 -21.68 -3.77 3.66
C TYR A 15 -21.75 -2.38 3.02
N ALA A 16 -22.28 -1.38 3.73
CA ALA A 16 -22.32 -0.01 3.24
C ALA A 16 -20.91 0.53 2.97
N LEU A 17 -19.97 0.34 3.91
CA LEU A 17 -18.57 0.71 3.73
C LEU A 17 -17.94 -0.01 2.53
N GLN A 18 -18.17 -1.31 2.38
CA GLN A 18 -17.68 -2.09 1.24
C GLN A 18 -18.21 -1.57 -0.10
N VAL A 19 -19.51 -1.27 -0.19
CA VAL A 19 -20.13 -0.71 -1.39
C VAL A 19 -19.56 0.66 -1.71
N VAL A 20 -19.44 1.54 -0.71
CA VAL A 20 -18.85 2.88 -0.88
C VAL A 20 -17.39 2.77 -1.32
N SER A 21 -16.60 1.87 -0.72
CA SER A 21 -15.21 1.63 -1.09
C SER A 21 -15.07 1.17 -2.54
N VAL A 22 -15.89 0.22 -2.99
CA VAL A 22 -15.87 -0.24 -4.38
C VAL A 22 -16.33 0.86 -5.34
N ALA A 23 -17.38 1.62 -4.99
CA ALA A 23 -17.87 2.71 -5.82
C ALA A 23 -16.81 3.83 -5.97
N LEU A 24 -16.16 4.23 -4.88
CA LEU A 24 -15.07 5.20 -4.89
C LEU A 24 -13.87 4.67 -5.69
N PHE A 25 -13.52 3.40 -5.52
CA PHE A 25 -12.46 2.76 -6.30
C PHE A 25 -12.76 2.81 -7.81
N VAL A 26 -13.98 2.44 -8.22
CA VAL A 26 -14.40 2.49 -9.63
C VAL A 26 -14.40 3.92 -10.15
N LEU A 27 -14.87 4.90 -9.36
CA LEU A 27 -14.85 6.31 -9.73
C LEU A 27 -13.42 6.81 -9.97
N VAL A 28 -12.50 6.54 -9.03
CA VAL A 28 -11.10 6.96 -9.12
C VAL A 28 -10.41 6.29 -10.30
N PHE A 29 -10.64 4.99 -10.51
CA PHE A 29 -10.10 4.27 -11.65
C PHE A 29 -10.64 4.80 -12.97
N ALA A 30 -11.95 5.08 -13.06
CA ALA A 30 -12.57 5.66 -14.25
C ALA A 30 -12.07 7.09 -14.51
N ALA A 31 -11.88 7.91 -13.46
CA ALA A 31 -11.27 9.22 -13.59
C ALA A 31 -9.82 9.10 -14.12
N ALA A 32 -9.02 8.18 -13.59
CA ALA A 32 -7.67 7.92 -14.05
C ALA A 32 -7.62 7.44 -15.52
N LEU A 33 -8.55 6.58 -15.93
CA LEU A 33 -8.56 5.91 -17.25
C LEU A 33 -9.24 6.72 -18.36
N LEU A 34 -10.33 7.41 -18.05
CA LEU A 34 -11.20 8.10 -19.01
C LEU A 34 -11.28 9.61 -18.78
N GLY A 35 -10.97 10.08 -17.57
CA GLY A 35 -11.01 11.50 -17.22
C GLY A 35 -9.90 12.33 -17.86
N ASP A 36 -9.80 13.59 -17.46
CA ASP A 36 -8.82 14.55 -17.99
C ASP A 36 -7.38 14.06 -17.80
N THR A 37 -6.50 14.37 -18.74
CA THR A 37 -5.08 14.04 -18.63
C THR A 37 -4.32 15.04 -17.77
N ASP A 38 -4.85 16.25 -17.59
CA ASP A 38 -4.31 17.23 -16.66
C ASP A 38 -4.50 16.76 -15.20
N PRO A 39 -3.41 16.54 -14.44
CA PRO A 39 -3.49 16.10 -13.04
C PRO A 39 -4.28 17.04 -12.13
N PHE A 40 -4.31 18.35 -12.43
CA PHE A 40 -5.01 19.35 -11.60
C PHE A 40 -6.52 19.33 -11.80
N SER A 41 -6.97 18.86 -12.96
CA SER A 41 -8.39 18.70 -13.31
C SER A 41 -8.88 17.26 -13.09
N ASN A 42 -8.00 16.33 -12.70
CA ASN A 42 -8.32 14.94 -12.45
C ASN A 42 -8.35 14.60 -10.95
N LEU A 43 -9.37 13.86 -10.51
CA LEU A 43 -9.50 13.40 -9.12
C LEU A 43 -8.42 12.39 -8.71
N ALA A 44 -7.96 11.55 -9.64
CA ALA A 44 -7.19 10.35 -9.32
C ALA A 44 -5.84 10.62 -8.63
N PRO A 45 -4.99 11.57 -9.11
CA PRO A 45 -3.71 11.84 -8.45
C PRO A 45 -3.88 12.32 -7.01
N THR A 46 -4.81 13.26 -6.79
CA THR A 46 -5.12 13.78 -5.46
C THR A 46 -5.67 12.69 -4.55
N TRP A 47 -6.57 11.84 -5.07
CA TRP A 47 -7.12 10.75 -4.28
C TRP A 47 -6.04 9.76 -3.86
N VAL A 48 -5.20 9.31 -4.79
CA VAL A 48 -4.17 8.30 -4.53
C VAL A 48 -3.09 8.84 -3.61
N TYR A 49 -2.49 9.98 -3.93
CA TYR A 49 -1.31 10.49 -3.20
C TYR A 49 -1.65 11.29 -1.94
N VAL A 50 -2.85 11.87 -1.83
CA VAL A 50 -3.22 12.67 -0.67
C VAL A 50 -4.21 11.92 0.22
N VAL A 51 -5.40 11.63 -0.30
CA VAL A 51 -6.48 11.05 0.52
C VAL A 51 -6.12 9.64 0.97
N PHE A 52 -5.67 8.81 0.04
CA PHE A 52 -5.35 7.42 0.30
C PHE A 52 -3.98 7.26 0.97
N TRP A 53 -2.92 7.75 0.31
CA TRP A 53 -1.55 7.52 0.76
C TRP A 53 -1.19 8.25 2.06
N LEU A 54 -1.65 9.48 2.28
CA LEU A 54 -1.40 10.21 3.54
C LEU A 54 -2.55 10.04 4.54
N GLY A 55 -3.80 10.12 4.06
CA GLY A 55 -4.98 10.10 4.92
C GLY A 55 -5.23 8.75 5.59
N VAL A 56 -5.09 7.62 4.88
CA VAL A 56 -5.40 6.30 5.46
C VAL A 56 -4.39 5.87 6.54
N PRO A 57 -3.07 6.08 6.42
CA PRO A 57 -2.15 5.90 7.54
C PRO A 57 -2.53 6.73 8.76
N ALA A 58 -2.86 8.01 8.59
CA ALA A 58 -3.25 8.89 9.69
C ALA A 58 -4.52 8.36 10.39
N LEU A 59 -5.53 7.98 9.62
CA LEU A 59 -6.73 7.33 10.14
C LEU A 59 -6.40 6.01 10.85
N SER A 60 -5.44 5.25 10.33
CA SER A 60 -5.05 3.97 10.92
C SER A 60 -4.35 4.11 12.27
N VAL A 61 -3.54 5.17 12.43
CA VAL A 61 -2.93 5.52 13.72
C VAL A 61 -4.01 5.91 14.74
N VAL A 62 -5.04 6.64 14.32
CA VAL A 62 -6.08 7.13 15.24
C VAL A 62 -7.10 6.05 15.59
N PHE A 63 -7.61 5.31 14.60
CA PHE A 63 -8.76 4.41 14.72
C PHE A 63 -8.42 2.91 14.67
N GLY A 64 -7.14 2.55 14.49
CA GLY A 64 -6.71 1.17 14.28
C GLY A 64 -6.84 0.75 12.81
N ASN A 65 -6.86 -0.55 12.52
CA ASN A 65 -6.84 -1.04 11.13
C ASN A 65 -8.18 -0.81 10.40
N VAL A 66 -8.40 0.41 9.91
CA VAL A 66 -9.58 0.83 9.13
C VAL A 66 -9.60 0.20 7.73
N TRP A 67 -8.43 -0.12 7.19
CA TRP A 67 -8.30 -0.66 5.84
C TRP A 67 -9.04 -1.97 5.64
N ARG A 68 -9.09 -2.80 6.68
CA ARG A 68 -9.85 -4.07 6.63
C ARG A 68 -11.34 -3.86 6.33
N ALA A 69 -11.91 -2.71 6.66
CA ALA A 69 -13.29 -2.34 6.32
C ALA A 69 -13.39 -1.58 4.99
N LEU A 70 -12.36 -0.79 4.65
CA LEU A 70 -12.35 0.11 3.50
C LEU A 70 -11.76 -0.49 2.22
N SER A 71 -11.12 -1.65 2.29
CA SER A 71 -10.44 -2.25 1.14
C SER A 71 -11.44 -2.67 0.04
N PRO A 72 -11.38 -2.05 -1.16
CA PRO A 72 -12.25 -2.44 -2.27
C PRO A 72 -11.94 -3.86 -2.74
N TRP A 73 -10.67 -4.29 -2.68
CA TRP A 73 -10.27 -5.63 -3.07
C TRP A 73 -10.83 -6.69 -2.14
N ARG A 74 -10.84 -6.42 -0.82
CA ARG A 74 -11.47 -7.31 0.15
C ARG A 74 -12.99 -7.39 -0.09
N ALA A 75 -13.64 -6.26 -0.37
CA ALA A 75 -15.07 -6.23 -0.71
C ALA A 75 -15.39 -7.07 -1.96
N LEU A 76 -14.58 -6.96 -3.02
CA LEU A 76 -14.72 -7.76 -4.23
C LEU A 76 -14.49 -9.26 -3.95
N ALA A 77 -13.46 -9.61 -3.18
CA ALA A 77 -13.19 -11.00 -2.80
C ALA A 77 -14.34 -11.58 -1.93
N ASP A 78 -14.88 -10.79 -1.01
CA ASP A 78 -16.04 -11.17 -0.18
C ASP A 78 -17.28 -11.44 -1.05
N ALA A 79 -17.54 -10.60 -2.05
CA ALA A 79 -18.64 -10.79 -3.00
C ALA A 79 -18.48 -12.07 -3.83
N VAL A 80 -17.27 -12.36 -4.32
CA VAL A 80 -16.99 -13.59 -5.08
C VAL A 80 -17.21 -14.84 -4.22
N VAL A 81 -16.75 -14.82 -2.97
CA VAL A 81 -16.98 -15.91 -2.00
C VAL A 81 -18.48 -16.11 -1.79
N TRP A 82 -19.22 -15.03 -1.53
CA TRP A 82 -20.67 -15.09 -1.30
C TRP A 82 -21.42 -15.71 -2.49
N VAL A 83 -21.09 -15.31 -3.73
CA VAL A 83 -21.70 -15.90 -4.94
C VAL A 83 -21.38 -17.39 -5.08
N ARG A 84 -20.15 -17.83 -4.78
CA ARG A 84 -19.77 -19.25 -4.86
C ARG A 84 -20.49 -20.11 -3.83
N GLU A 85 -20.64 -19.59 -2.62
CA GLU A 85 -21.30 -20.30 -1.51
C GLU A 85 -22.81 -20.41 -1.74
N LEU A 86 -23.45 -19.42 -2.38
CA LEU A 86 -24.84 -19.54 -2.86
C LEU A 86 -25.01 -20.69 -3.87
N GLY A 87 -23.98 -20.98 -4.66
CA GLY A 87 -23.95 -22.09 -5.61
C GLY A 87 -23.53 -23.43 -5.02
N VAL A 88 -23.53 -23.60 -3.70
CA VAL A 88 -23.14 -24.83 -2.97
C VAL A 88 -21.68 -25.26 -3.23
N ARG A 89 -20.82 -24.35 -3.69
CA ARG A 89 -19.37 -24.59 -3.82
C ARG A 89 -18.64 -23.88 -2.70
N GLU A 90 -18.00 -24.65 -1.83
CA GLU A 90 -17.17 -24.11 -0.77
C GLU A 90 -16.02 -23.28 -1.38
N ALA A 91 -15.91 -22.01 -1.00
CA ALA A 91 -14.88 -21.13 -1.51
C ALA A 91 -13.54 -21.45 -0.82
N ARG A 92 -12.75 -22.32 -1.43
CA ARG A 92 -11.40 -22.66 -0.96
C ARG A 92 -10.32 -21.91 -1.75
N PRO A 93 -9.19 -21.56 -1.11
CA PRO A 93 -8.04 -21.03 -1.83
C PRO A 93 -7.50 -22.07 -2.83
N LEU A 94 -6.89 -21.60 -3.92
CA LEU A 94 -6.33 -22.48 -4.96
C LEU A 94 -5.03 -23.16 -4.51
N ALA A 95 -4.28 -22.53 -3.60
CA ALA A 95 -2.99 -23.01 -3.11
C ALA A 95 -2.74 -22.57 -1.66
N ALA A 96 -1.88 -23.31 -0.96
CA ALA A 96 -1.35 -22.88 0.33
C ALA A 96 -0.32 -21.76 0.12
N TYR A 97 -0.33 -20.75 1.00
CA TYR A 97 0.64 -19.66 0.96
C TYR A 97 2.03 -20.16 1.41
N PRO A 98 3.09 -20.00 0.61
CA PRO A 98 4.43 -20.42 1.01
C PRO A 98 4.96 -19.54 2.15
N GLU A 99 5.26 -20.14 3.31
CA GLU A 99 5.71 -19.39 4.50
C GLU A 99 6.99 -18.57 4.29
N HIS A 100 7.89 -19.05 3.42
CA HIS A 100 9.13 -18.36 3.08
C HIS A 100 8.91 -17.04 2.34
N LEU A 101 7.78 -16.87 1.63
CA LEU A 101 7.44 -15.62 0.96
C LEU A 101 7.07 -14.51 1.96
N GLY A 102 6.54 -14.88 3.14
CA GLY A 102 6.25 -13.94 4.23
C GLY A 102 5.64 -12.61 3.74
N ARG A 103 6.34 -11.50 3.92
CA ARG A 103 5.95 -10.14 3.46
C ARG A 103 6.70 -9.65 2.22
N TYR A 104 7.48 -10.50 1.55
CA TYR A 104 8.21 -10.09 0.35
C TYR A 104 7.28 -9.59 -0.78
N PRO A 105 6.12 -10.22 -1.07
CA PRO A 105 5.21 -9.68 -2.09
C PRO A 105 4.67 -8.30 -1.72
N ALA A 106 4.32 -8.07 -0.45
CA ALA A 106 3.92 -6.76 0.04
C ALA A 106 5.06 -5.73 -0.07
N ALA A 107 6.31 -6.12 0.20
CA ALA A 107 7.47 -5.23 0.09
C ALA A 107 7.74 -4.86 -1.38
N ALA A 108 7.64 -5.82 -2.30
CA ALA A 108 7.79 -5.58 -3.73
C ALA A 108 6.68 -4.68 -4.28
N ALA A 109 5.42 -4.90 -3.87
CA ALA A 109 4.30 -4.06 -4.27
C ALA A 109 4.40 -2.64 -3.68
N LEU A 110 4.86 -2.49 -2.43
CA LEU A 110 5.15 -1.19 -1.84
C LEU A 110 6.28 -0.48 -2.58
N LEU A 111 7.37 -1.20 -2.90
CA LEU A 111 8.50 -0.66 -3.67
C LEU A 111 8.05 -0.16 -5.04
N ALA A 112 7.21 -0.93 -5.75
CA ALA A 112 6.65 -0.51 -7.02
C ALA A 112 5.80 0.77 -6.90
N PHE A 113 5.00 0.89 -5.83
CA PHE A 113 4.23 2.10 -5.56
C PHE A 113 5.13 3.31 -5.28
N VAL A 114 6.10 3.20 -4.38
CA VAL A 114 6.99 4.34 -4.06
C VAL A 114 7.96 4.67 -5.20
N ALA A 115 8.30 3.69 -6.05
CA ALA A 115 9.04 3.93 -7.28
C ALA A 115 8.22 4.75 -8.29
N LEU A 116 6.92 4.44 -8.43
CA LEU A 116 6.01 5.26 -9.23
C LEU A 116 5.87 6.67 -8.65
N GLU A 117 5.76 6.80 -7.33
CA GLU A 117 5.57 8.09 -6.65
C GLU A 117 6.83 8.97 -6.70
N LEU A 118 8.00 8.42 -6.39
CA LEU A 118 9.21 9.20 -6.08
C LEU A 118 10.26 9.17 -7.18
N ALA A 119 10.19 8.20 -8.10
CA ALA A 119 11.22 8.02 -9.11
C ALA A 119 10.73 8.18 -10.54
N TYR A 120 9.48 7.82 -10.84
CA TYR A 120 8.94 8.00 -12.19
C TYR A 120 8.88 9.49 -12.56
N ALA A 121 9.21 9.83 -13.81
CA ALA A 121 9.29 11.21 -14.27
C ALA A 121 7.95 11.96 -14.25
N ASP A 122 6.83 11.27 -14.48
CA ASP A 122 5.48 11.85 -14.49
C ASP A 122 4.55 11.12 -13.49
N PRO A 123 4.81 11.24 -12.17
CA PRO A 123 4.12 10.46 -11.14
C PRO A 123 2.64 10.84 -11.02
N SER A 124 2.27 12.08 -11.37
CA SER A 124 0.91 12.60 -11.29
C SER A 124 0.07 12.30 -12.53
N SER A 125 0.64 11.69 -13.57
CA SER A 125 -0.06 11.26 -14.77
C SER A 125 -1.27 10.37 -14.45
N PRO A 126 -2.51 10.79 -14.80
CA PRO A 126 -3.69 9.97 -14.56
C PRO A 126 -3.62 8.61 -15.28
N ARG A 127 -2.99 8.53 -16.47
CA ARG A 127 -2.90 7.29 -17.24
C ARG A 127 -1.92 6.28 -16.64
N SER A 128 -0.78 6.76 -16.14
CA SER A 128 0.17 5.93 -15.41
C SER A 128 -0.45 5.40 -14.12
N LEU A 129 -1.23 6.24 -13.41
CA LEU A 129 -2.01 5.81 -12.25
C LEU A 129 -3.09 4.78 -12.60
N ALA A 130 -3.81 4.96 -13.71
CA ALA A 130 -4.79 3.97 -14.16
C ALA A 130 -4.13 2.60 -14.39
N PHE A 131 -3.00 2.57 -15.10
CA PHE A 131 -2.25 1.34 -15.32
C PHE A 131 -1.78 0.72 -13.99
N ALA A 132 -1.23 1.52 -13.08
CA ALA A 132 -0.78 1.05 -11.77
C ALA A 132 -1.93 0.50 -10.92
N ILE A 133 -3.08 1.19 -10.89
CA ILE A 133 -4.29 0.73 -10.19
C ILE A 133 -4.78 -0.60 -10.76
N ALA A 134 -4.83 -0.73 -12.08
CA ALA A 134 -5.26 -1.96 -12.75
C ALA A 134 -4.31 -3.13 -12.44
N LEU A 135 -3.00 -2.91 -12.55
CA LEU A 135 -1.98 -3.93 -12.27
C LEU A 135 -2.01 -4.34 -10.79
N TYR A 136 -2.06 -3.37 -9.87
CA TYR A 136 -2.14 -3.63 -8.44
C TYR A 136 -3.40 -4.41 -8.07
N THR A 137 -4.54 -4.03 -8.67
CA THR A 137 -5.82 -4.71 -8.47
C THR A 137 -5.77 -6.14 -8.98
N TYR A 138 -5.21 -6.37 -10.16
CA TYR A 138 -5.05 -7.71 -10.72
C TYR A 138 -4.20 -8.60 -9.80
N VAL A 139 -3.01 -8.13 -9.42
CA VAL A 139 -2.09 -8.88 -8.54
C VAL A 139 -2.75 -9.16 -7.18
N THR A 140 -3.46 -8.18 -6.62
CA THR A 140 -4.12 -8.31 -5.32
C THR A 140 -5.26 -9.32 -5.36
N LEU A 141 -6.16 -9.21 -6.33
CA LEU A 141 -7.29 -10.14 -6.48
C LEU A 141 -6.81 -11.55 -6.83
N PHE A 142 -5.78 -11.66 -7.67
CA PHE A 142 -5.14 -12.94 -7.96
C PHE A 142 -4.56 -13.57 -6.69
N GLY A 143 -3.82 -12.81 -5.89
CA GLY A 143 -3.27 -13.29 -4.62
C GLY A 143 -4.35 -13.70 -3.62
N MET A 144 -5.44 -12.94 -3.51
CA MET A 144 -6.59 -13.29 -2.67
C MET A 144 -7.30 -14.57 -3.16
N ALA A 145 -7.42 -14.78 -4.47
CA ALA A 145 -8.01 -15.99 -5.04
C ALA A 145 -7.08 -17.21 -4.87
N ALA A 146 -5.78 -17.02 -5.07
CA ALA A 146 -4.78 -18.08 -4.99
C ALA A 146 -4.58 -18.56 -3.55
N PHE A 147 -4.36 -17.65 -2.61
CA PHE A 147 -3.90 -17.98 -1.26
C PHE A 147 -4.94 -17.72 -0.16
N GLY A 148 -6.10 -17.19 -0.55
CA GLY A 148 -7.19 -16.80 0.36
C GLY A 148 -7.08 -15.35 0.81
N ARG A 149 -8.23 -14.65 0.85
CA ARG A 149 -8.31 -13.21 1.15
C ARG A 149 -7.59 -12.81 2.44
N ASP A 150 -7.83 -13.56 3.52
CA ASP A 150 -7.30 -13.19 4.84
C ASP A 150 -5.79 -13.47 4.94
N THR A 151 -5.30 -14.49 4.25
CA THR A 151 -3.87 -14.81 4.20
C THR A 151 -3.13 -13.80 3.34
N TRP A 152 -3.65 -13.47 2.15
CA TRP A 152 -3.04 -12.48 1.27
C TRP A 152 -3.01 -11.09 1.91
N GLU A 153 -4.09 -10.65 2.55
CA GLU A 153 -4.15 -9.34 3.22
C GLU A 153 -3.14 -9.20 4.37
N ARG A 154 -2.79 -10.31 5.05
CA ARG A 154 -1.77 -10.29 6.12
C ARG A 154 -0.32 -10.26 5.62
N HIS A 155 -0.08 -10.69 4.38
CA HIS A 155 1.24 -11.05 3.90
C HIS A 155 1.63 -10.36 2.58
N GLY A 156 0.75 -10.38 1.59
CA GLY A 156 1.02 -9.95 0.22
C GLY A 156 0.44 -8.61 -0.18
N GLU A 157 -0.64 -8.14 0.46
CA GLU A 157 -1.25 -6.85 0.12
C GLU A 157 -0.50 -5.70 0.82
N ALA A 158 0.21 -4.88 0.04
CA ALA A 158 1.15 -3.88 0.57
C ALA A 158 0.47 -2.89 1.52
N PHE A 159 -0.69 -2.36 1.13
CA PHE A 159 -1.37 -1.34 1.91
C PHE A 159 -2.00 -1.89 3.18
N ALA A 160 -2.58 -3.09 3.16
CA ALA A 160 -3.03 -3.76 4.38
C ALA A 160 -1.88 -4.00 5.36
N VAL A 161 -0.72 -4.46 4.89
CA VAL A 161 0.46 -4.64 5.74
C VAL A 161 0.92 -3.29 6.30
N LEU A 162 1.02 -2.26 5.46
CA LEU A 162 1.42 -0.90 5.85
C LEU A 162 0.48 -0.34 6.93
N PHE A 163 -0.81 -0.30 6.66
CA PHE A 163 -1.81 0.27 7.54
C PHE A 163 -1.99 -0.56 8.81
N ALA A 164 -1.80 -1.89 8.75
CA ALA A 164 -1.77 -2.73 9.94
C ALA A 164 -0.56 -2.42 10.84
N LEU A 165 0.60 -2.05 10.27
CA LEU A 165 1.75 -1.58 11.05
C LEU A 165 1.48 -0.23 11.69
N PHE A 166 0.94 0.75 10.94
CA PHE A 166 0.54 2.05 11.51
C PHE A 166 -0.52 1.91 12.61
N ALA A 167 -1.49 1.01 12.42
CA ALA A 167 -2.49 0.69 13.43
C ALA A 167 -1.92 0.12 14.73
N ARG A 168 -0.63 -0.29 14.79
CA ARG A 168 0.05 -0.70 16.04
C ARG A 168 0.40 0.47 16.96
N ILE A 169 0.50 1.67 16.40
CA ILE A 169 0.76 2.91 17.14
C ILE A 169 -0.49 3.32 17.93
N GLY A 170 -1.67 3.13 17.32
CA GLY A 170 -2.94 3.59 17.85
C GLY A 170 -3.47 2.87 19.09
N PRO A 171 -4.43 3.48 19.78
CA PRO A 171 -5.06 2.93 20.98
C PRO A 171 -6.06 1.81 20.66
N PHE A 172 -6.70 1.85 19.48
CA PHE A 172 -7.74 0.86 19.13
C PHE A 172 -7.17 -0.33 18.36
N PHE A 173 -7.61 -1.53 18.72
CA PHE A 173 -7.29 -2.75 17.97
C PHE A 173 -8.44 -3.76 18.05
N ALA A 174 -8.59 -4.58 17.01
CA ALA A 174 -9.57 -5.65 17.00
C ALA A 174 -8.95 -6.96 17.50
N ARG A 175 -9.56 -7.60 18.50
CA ARG A 175 -9.19 -8.93 19.00
C ARG A 175 -10.43 -9.72 19.37
N ASP A 176 -10.49 -10.97 18.93
CA ASP A 176 -11.63 -11.88 19.16
C ASP A 176 -12.99 -11.29 18.71
N GLY A 177 -12.98 -10.56 17.58
CA GLY A 177 -14.17 -9.91 17.04
C GLY A 177 -14.67 -8.69 17.83
N ARG A 178 -13.90 -8.19 18.81
CA ARG A 178 -14.23 -7.01 19.60
C ARG A 178 -13.15 -5.95 19.46
N ILE A 179 -13.57 -4.67 19.45
CA ILE A 179 -12.64 -3.54 19.52
C ILE A 179 -12.20 -3.41 20.99
N ARG A 180 -10.90 -3.42 21.22
CA ARG A 180 -10.27 -3.19 22.52
C ARG A 180 -9.37 -1.95 22.44
N VAL A 181 -9.12 -1.38 23.61
CA VAL A 181 -8.26 -0.21 23.78
C VAL A 181 -6.96 -0.65 24.46
N ARG A 182 -5.84 -0.11 24.02
CA ARG A 182 -4.52 -0.22 24.65
C ARG A 182 -3.90 1.17 24.77
N VAL A 183 -2.87 1.28 25.60
CA VAL A 183 -2.04 2.49 25.64
C VAL A 183 -1.37 2.66 24.27
N PRO A 184 -1.36 3.87 23.68
CA PRO A 184 -0.63 4.14 22.44
C PRO A 184 0.82 3.63 22.50
N LEU A 185 1.39 3.26 21.35
CA LEU A 185 2.74 2.69 21.19
C LEU A 185 2.98 1.31 21.83
N SER A 186 2.18 0.86 22.81
CA SER A 186 2.32 -0.47 23.42
C SER A 186 2.14 -1.62 22.43
N GLY A 187 1.45 -1.38 21.32
CA GLY A 187 1.27 -2.35 20.23
C GLY A 187 2.48 -2.61 19.36
N LEU A 188 3.54 -1.80 19.50
CA LEU A 188 4.81 -1.98 18.80
C LEU A 188 5.69 -3.02 19.50
N ALA A 189 5.45 -3.28 20.79
CA ALA A 189 6.16 -4.29 21.55
C ALA A 189 5.69 -5.70 21.13
N GLY A 190 6.56 -6.44 20.45
CA GLY A 190 6.32 -7.83 20.10
C GLY A 190 7.18 -8.31 18.93
N SER A 191 7.73 -9.52 19.04
CA SER A 191 8.53 -10.13 17.98
C SER A 191 7.63 -10.87 17.00
N GLU A 192 6.99 -10.16 16.07
CA GLU A 192 6.40 -10.84 14.92
C GLU A 192 7.50 -11.10 13.88
N ARG A 193 8.06 -12.32 13.91
CA ARG A 193 9.12 -12.73 12.98
C ARG A 193 8.48 -13.32 11.72
N VAL A 194 7.92 -12.46 10.87
CA VAL A 194 7.48 -12.86 9.52
C VAL A 194 8.63 -12.58 8.55
N PRO A 195 9.06 -13.55 7.72
CA PRO A 195 10.04 -13.32 6.65
C PRO A 195 9.67 -12.10 5.80
N GLY A 196 10.64 -11.34 5.32
CA GLY A 196 10.39 -10.13 4.52
C GLY A 196 9.90 -8.91 5.31
N SER A 197 9.67 -8.99 6.63
CA SER A 197 9.29 -7.81 7.44
C SER A 197 10.38 -6.74 7.43
N LEU A 198 11.67 -7.13 7.49
CA LEU A 198 12.78 -6.18 7.38
C LEU A 198 12.75 -5.50 6.01
N ALA A 199 12.63 -6.25 4.92
CA ALA A 199 12.54 -5.67 3.58
C ALA A 199 11.38 -4.68 3.46
N PHE A 200 10.20 -5.03 3.97
CA PHE A 200 9.03 -4.15 3.98
C PHE A 200 9.29 -2.84 4.75
N VAL A 201 9.83 -2.94 5.97
CA VAL A 201 10.12 -1.77 6.81
C VAL A 201 11.25 -0.91 6.20
N SER A 202 12.26 -1.54 5.59
CA SER A 202 13.33 -0.85 4.88
C SER A 202 12.81 -0.10 3.67
N VAL A 203 11.87 -0.67 2.89
CA VAL A 203 11.19 0.05 1.79
C VAL A 203 10.42 1.24 2.35
N MET A 204 9.60 1.01 3.39
CA MET A 204 8.76 2.06 4.01
C MET A 204 9.57 3.24 4.56
N LEU A 205 10.67 2.97 5.27
CA LEU A 205 11.49 4.04 5.87
C LEU A 205 12.48 4.62 4.85
N GLY A 206 13.03 3.79 3.96
CA GLY A 206 13.95 4.22 2.92
C GLY A 206 13.28 5.12 1.88
N SER A 207 12.00 4.89 1.56
CA SER A 207 11.25 5.79 0.68
C SER A 207 11.05 7.17 1.29
N VAL A 208 10.74 7.26 2.59
CA VAL A 208 10.61 8.54 3.30
C VAL A 208 11.96 9.27 3.39
N LEU A 209 13.05 8.52 3.65
CA LEU A 209 14.40 9.07 3.62
C LEU A 209 14.73 9.67 2.25
N PHE A 210 14.40 8.94 1.18
CA PHE A 210 14.63 9.41 -0.19
C PHE A 210 13.73 10.59 -0.56
N ASP A 211 12.45 10.60 -0.18
CA ASP A 211 11.53 11.74 -0.40
C ASP A 211 12.05 13.03 0.27
N GLY A 212 12.60 12.92 1.48
CA GLY A 212 13.25 14.06 2.13
C GLY A 212 14.51 14.51 1.39
N TYR A 213 15.36 13.56 0.97
CA TYR A 213 16.61 13.85 0.29
C TYR A 213 16.41 14.42 -1.13
N SER A 214 15.41 13.93 -1.87
CA SER A 214 15.13 14.33 -3.26
C SER A 214 14.66 15.78 -3.38
N ARG A 215 14.21 16.38 -2.27
CA ARG A 215 13.81 17.78 -2.17
C ARG A 215 14.97 18.73 -1.84
N THR A 216 16.17 18.20 -1.54
CA THR A 216 17.35 19.03 -1.28
C THR A 216 17.87 19.67 -2.57
N THR A 217 18.49 20.85 -2.45
CA THR A 217 19.11 21.54 -3.60
C THR A 217 20.16 20.68 -4.28
N THR A 218 20.96 19.93 -3.51
CA THR A 218 21.98 19.03 -4.04
C THR A 218 21.41 17.97 -4.98
N TRP A 219 20.26 17.37 -4.63
CA TRP A 219 19.60 16.38 -5.48
C TRP A 219 18.94 17.02 -6.69
N GLN A 220 18.20 18.12 -6.48
CA GLN A 220 17.52 18.86 -7.55
C GLN A 220 18.52 19.32 -8.62
N ASP A 221 19.67 19.87 -8.21
CA ASP A 221 20.74 20.30 -9.12
C ASP A 221 21.36 19.11 -9.87
N LEU A 222 21.48 17.95 -9.22
CA LEU A 222 21.99 16.74 -9.86
C LEU A 222 21.03 16.23 -10.94
N SER A 223 19.74 16.11 -10.62
CA SER A 223 18.70 15.71 -11.57
C SER A 223 18.64 16.68 -12.75
N ALA A 224 18.65 17.99 -12.49
CA ALA A 224 18.66 19.01 -13.52
C ALA A 224 19.90 18.93 -14.43
N ARG A 225 21.09 18.66 -13.88
CA ARG A 225 22.31 18.46 -14.68
C ARG A 225 22.23 17.22 -15.58
N VAL A 226 21.61 16.14 -15.10
CA VAL A 226 21.41 14.92 -15.87
C VAL A 226 20.39 15.12 -16.99
N GLU A 227 19.35 15.90 -16.73
CA GLU A 227 18.26 16.16 -17.69
C GLU A 227 18.63 17.20 -18.75
N ALA A 228 19.33 18.27 -18.37
CA ALA A 228 19.60 19.45 -19.19
C ALA A 228 20.11 19.16 -20.62
N PRO A 229 21.01 18.20 -20.86
CA PRO A 229 21.49 17.89 -22.22
C PRO A 229 20.41 17.32 -23.16
N TYR A 230 19.31 16.80 -22.62
CA TYR A 230 18.33 16.02 -23.38
C TYR A 230 16.96 16.68 -23.51
N ILE A 231 16.71 17.77 -22.78
CA ILE A 231 15.40 18.46 -22.71
C ILE A 231 14.82 18.78 -24.10
N VAL A 232 15.65 19.27 -25.03
CA VAL A 232 15.17 19.75 -26.34
C VAL A 232 15.19 18.66 -27.39
N GLU A 233 16.28 17.91 -27.49
CA GLU A 233 16.49 16.97 -28.60
C GLU A 233 15.87 15.59 -28.35
N ARG A 234 15.88 15.13 -27.10
CA ARG A 234 15.48 13.76 -26.71
C ARG A 234 14.84 13.73 -25.32
N PRO A 235 13.67 14.38 -25.13
CA PRO A 235 13.05 14.52 -23.81
C PRO A 235 12.82 13.16 -23.11
N GLY A 236 12.36 12.15 -23.84
CA GLY A 236 12.16 10.81 -23.26
C GLY A 236 13.44 10.12 -22.77
N VAL A 237 14.63 10.48 -23.30
CA VAL A 237 15.91 9.99 -22.76
C VAL A 237 16.23 10.71 -21.45
N GLY A 238 15.99 12.01 -21.37
CA GLY A 238 16.15 12.79 -20.14
C GLY A 238 15.26 12.24 -19.01
N GLU A 239 13.97 12.04 -19.29
CA GLU A 239 13.00 11.45 -18.35
C GLU A 239 13.43 10.06 -17.86
N LEU A 240 13.92 9.21 -18.77
CA LEU A 240 14.40 7.88 -18.42
C LEU A 240 15.64 7.94 -17.53
N LEU A 241 16.58 8.84 -17.81
CA LEU A 241 17.80 9.00 -17.01
C LEU A 241 17.49 9.55 -15.61
N VAL A 242 16.62 10.55 -15.50
CA VAL A 242 16.15 11.07 -14.21
C VAL A 242 15.39 10.00 -13.43
N THR A 243 14.56 9.21 -14.11
CA THR A 243 13.87 8.08 -13.49
C THR A 243 14.86 7.04 -12.97
N ALA A 244 15.86 6.66 -13.76
CA ALA A 244 16.89 5.71 -13.37
C ALA A 244 17.74 6.24 -12.20
N LEU A 245 18.11 7.52 -12.22
CA LEU A 245 18.83 8.18 -11.13
C LEU A 245 18.01 8.13 -9.83
N SER A 246 16.73 8.48 -9.90
CA SER A 246 15.83 8.49 -8.74
C SER A 246 15.53 7.08 -8.22
N LEU A 247 15.40 6.08 -9.09
CA LEU A 247 15.33 4.68 -8.69
C LEU A 247 16.61 4.24 -7.95
N GLY A 248 17.78 4.63 -8.47
CA GLY A 248 19.06 4.37 -7.82
C GLY A 248 19.16 5.02 -6.43
N GLY A 249 18.74 6.27 -6.30
CA GLY A 249 18.67 7.00 -5.03
C GLY A 249 17.73 6.32 -4.03
N LEU A 250 16.53 5.95 -4.47
CA LEU A 250 15.54 5.24 -3.68
C LEU A 250 16.07 3.89 -3.17
N VAL A 251 16.62 3.05 -4.06
CA VAL A 251 17.20 1.75 -3.67
C VAL A 251 18.36 1.94 -2.70
N THR A 252 19.21 2.94 -2.91
CA THR A 252 20.31 3.27 -2.01
C THR A 252 19.80 3.62 -0.62
N ALA A 253 18.78 4.47 -0.51
CA ALA A 253 18.17 4.84 0.77
C ALA A 253 17.58 3.61 1.50
N ILE A 254 16.91 2.72 0.78
CA ILE A 254 16.35 1.47 1.32
C ILE A 254 17.45 0.54 1.84
N VAL A 255 18.54 0.37 1.07
CA VAL A 255 19.69 -0.44 1.48
C VAL A 255 20.38 0.16 2.69
N LEU A 256 20.57 1.49 2.74
CA LEU A 256 21.16 2.17 3.89
C LEU A 256 20.34 1.92 5.17
N VAL A 257 19.02 2.02 5.10
CA VAL A 257 18.14 1.70 6.25
C VAL A 257 18.27 0.24 6.67
N ALA A 258 18.28 -0.69 5.70
CA ALA A 258 18.43 -2.12 5.99
C ALA A 258 19.77 -2.43 6.67
N LEU A 259 20.87 -1.84 6.16
CA LEU A 259 22.21 -1.99 6.72
C LEU A 259 22.32 -1.36 8.11
N ALA A 260 21.76 -0.17 8.32
CA ALA A 260 21.74 0.49 9.63
C ALA A 260 21.00 -0.36 10.68
N TYR A 261 19.84 -0.94 10.31
CA TYR A 261 19.11 -1.86 11.17
C TYR A 261 19.92 -3.12 11.49
N ALA A 262 20.52 -3.75 10.47
CA ALA A 262 21.35 -4.94 10.65
C ALA A 262 22.55 -4.66 11.57
N ALA A 263 23.24 -3.53 11.37
CA ALA A 263 24.36 -3.09 12.19
C ALA A 263 23.92 -2.87 13.65
N ALA A 264 22.80 -2.17 13.87
CA ALA A 264 22.25 -1.97 15.22
C ALA A 264 21.93 -3.30 15.91
N CYS A 265 21.35 -4.27 15.19
CA CYS A 265 21.10 -5.60 15.72
C CYS A 265 22.37 -6.40 16.02
N THR A 266 23.45 -6.22 15.25
CA THR A 266 24.73 -6.87 15.55
C THR A 266 25.43 -6.28 16.76
N VAL A 267 25.32 -4.96 16.98
CA VAL A 267 25.92 -4.27 18.13
C VAL A 267 25.15 -4.55 19.43
N ALA A 268 23.85 -4.78 19.34
CA ALA A 268 23.00 -5.09 20.49
C ALA A 268 23.04 -6.57 20.95
N ARG A 269 23.77 -7.43 20.23
CA ARG A 269 24.00 -8.83 20.61
C ARG A 269 25.29 -8.96 21.40
#